data_AF-A0A9N9TA37-F1
#
_entry.id   AF-A0A9N9TA37-F1
#
_cell.length_a   1.000
_cell.length_b   1.000
_cell.length_c   1.000
_cell.angle_alpha   90.00
_cell.angle_beta   90.00
_cell.angle_gamma   90.00
#
_symmetry.space_group_name_H-M   'P 1'
#
loop_
_entity.id
_entity.type
_entity.pdbx_description
1 polymer ?
#
loop_
_entity_poly.entity_id
_entity_poly.type
_entity_poly.pdbx_seq_one_letter_code
_entity_poly.pdbx_strand_id
1 'polypeptide(L)'
;MVLDRLHNNHPHITTIDRFEVVSLYLYLGLLITNTGSLQEEIKRKCDLAQVAIAKMTKIWKDCQILRAIKMRLINCLIFPILTYGCKSWTLIQSERRKVDATEMFYCRRMLRISWTDRRTNNLILRELKVSQRLSSKVHLQQLKYFGHVMRANTENMERLKLQGKVEGRRSRGRSPTRSSSSSRATPSGDWKSS
;
A
#
# COMPACT_ATOMS: atom_id res chain seq x y z
N MET A 1 1.38 -8.76 18.82
CA MET A 1 0.40 -9.39 17.91
C MET A 1 0.90 -10.79 17.58
N VAL A 2 0.18 -11.81 18.03
CA VAL A 2 0.48 -13.21 17.72
C VAL A 2 -0.32 -13.58 16.49
N LEU A 3 0.35 -13.90 15.39
CA LEU A 3 -0.30 -14.49 14.21
C LEU A 3 -0.23 -15.99 14.37
N ASP A 4 -1.38 -16.62 14.59
CA ASP A 4 -1.45 -18.08 14.68
C ASP A 4 -1.28 -18.71 13.32
N ARG A 5 -0.04 -19.13 13.03
CA ARG A 5 0.29 -19.88 11.83
C ARG A 5 0.08 -21.38 11.99
N LEU A 6 -0.12 -21.87 13.22
CA LEU A 6 -0.22 -23.30 13.52
C LEU A 6 -1.64 -23.82 13.26
N HIS A 7 -2.66 -23.04 13.61
CA HIS A 7 -4.05 -23.46 13.44
C HIS A 7 -4.77 -22.80 12.25
N ASN A 8 -4.01 -22.11 11.38
CA ASN A 8 -4.50 -21.50 10.15
C ASN A 8 -5.79 -20.66 10.33
N ASN A 9 -5.92 -19.98 11.47
CA ASN A 9 -7.09 -19.20 11.85
C ASN A 9 -8.43 -19.94 11.65
N HIS A 10 -8.51 -21.20 12.09
CA HIS A 10 -9.78 -21.93 12.09
C HIS A 10 -10.87 -21.15 12.83
N PRO A 11 -12.09 -20.99 12.27
CA PRO A 11 -13.13 -20.11 12.79
C PRO A 11 -13.66 -20.50 14.18
N HIS A 12 -13.32 -21.69 14.68
CA HIS A 12 -13.75 -22.19 15.98
C HIS A 12 -12.76 -21.90 17.12
N ILE A 13 -11.60 -21.30 16.83
CA ILE A 13 -10.61 -20.94 17.85
C ILE A 13 -10.89 -19.51 18.31
N THR A 14 -11.57 -19.38 19.44
CA THR A 14 -11.92 -18.10 20.05
C THR A 14 -10.81 -17.56 20.98
N THR A 15 -9.92 -18.44 21.44
CA THR A 15 -8.90 -18.09 22.44
C THR A 15 -7.62 -18.86 22.16
N ILE A 16 -6.49 -18.14 22.11
CA ILE A 16 -5.15 -18.74 22.01
C ILE A 16 -4.40 -18.37 23.27
N ASP A 17 -4.07 -19.37 24.07
CA ASP A 17 -3.51 -19.23 25.42
C ASP A 17 -4.44 -18.39 26.33
N ARG A 18 -4.26 -17.06 26.35
CA ARG A 18 -5.07 -16.09 27.13
C ARG A 18 -5.58 -14.90 26.32
N PHE A 19 -5.36 -14.89 25.00
CA PHE A 19 -5.73 -13.78 24.14
C PHE A 19 -6.95 -14.11 23.30
N GLU A 20 -7.87 -13.16 23.19
CA GLU A 20 -9.02 -13.25 22.30
C GLU A 20 -8.59 -13.15 20.84
N VAL A 21 -9.16 -14.03 20.01
CA VAL A 21 -8.94 -13.99 18.57
C VAL A 21 -9.92 -12.98 17.96
N VAL A 22 -9.40 -11.86 17.48
CA VAL A 22 -10.20 -10.80 16.83
C VAL A 22 -10.01 -10.86 15.31
N SER A 23 -11.11 -10.69 14.57
CA SER A 23 -11.10 -10.65 13.11
C SER A 23 -10.45 -9.38 12.53
N LEU A 24 -10.66 -8.24 13.21
CA LEU A 24 -10.18 -6.91 12.85
C LEU A 24 -9.55 -6.23 14.07
N TYR A 25 -8.28 -5.83 13.95
CA TYR A 25 -7.57 -5.15 15.02
C TYR A 25 -6.95 -3.84 14.52
N LEU A 26 -7.19 -2.73 15.23
CA LEU A 26 -6.61 -1.44 14.88
C LEU A 26 -5.29 -1.25 15.64
N TYR A 27 -4.17 -1.28 14.92
CA TYR A 27 -2.84 -1.11 15.50
C TYR A 27 -2.14 0.09 14.90
N LEU A 28 -1.76 1.08 15.74
CA LEU A 28 -1.06 2.30 15.32
C LEU A 28 -1.73 2.99 14.11
N GLY A 29 -3.06 2.91 14.01
CA GLY A 29 -3.81 3.49 12.91
C GLY A 29 -3.81 2.69 11.60
N LEU A 30 -3.31 1.45 11.58
CA LEU A 30 -3.43 0.45 10.51
C LEU A 30 -4.43 -0.64 10.95
N LEU A 31 -5.44 -0.93 10.12
CA LEU A 31 -6.34 -2.06 10.37
C LEU A 31 -5.67 -3.35 9.90
N ILE A 32 -5.53 -4.29 10.82
CA ILE A 32 -4.97 -5.60 10.55
C ILE A 32 -6.12 -6.60 10.59
N THR A 33 -6.26 -7.32 9.48
CA THR A 33 -7.24 -8.41 9.34
C THR A 33 -6.59 -9.73 9.74
N ASN A 34 -7.38 -10.63 10.30
CA ASN A 34 -6.94 -11.98 10.63
C ASN A 34 -6.46 -12.75 9.37
N THR A 35 -7.08 -12.51 8.21
CA THR A 35 -6.70 -13.12 6.93
C THR A 35 -5.47 -12.50 6.27
N GLY A 36 -4.99 -11.36 6.78
CA GLY A 36 -3.93 -10.56 6.13
C GLY A 36 -4.39 -9.80 4.89
N SER A 37 -5.69 -9.78 4.59
CA SER A 37 -6.29 -8.94 3.54
C SER A 37 -6.09 -7.45 3.82
N LEU A 38 -5.69 -6.71 2.79
CA LEU A 38 -5.56 -5.26 2.83
C LEU A 38 -6.84 -4.53 2.39
N GLN A 39 -7.84 -5.26 1.88
CA GLN A 39 -9.01 -4.66 1.25
C GLN A 39 -9.82 -3.80 2.23
N GLU A 40 -10.00 -4.30 3.44
CA GLU A 40 -10.72 -3.65 4.54
C GLU A 40 -10.01 -2.37 4.98
N GLU A 41 -8.68 -2.40 5.06
CA GLU A 41 -7.89 -1.23 5.43
C GLU A 41 -7.95 -0.14 4.35
N ILE A 42 -7.80 -0.50 3.08
CA ILE A 42 -7.91 0.46 1.98
C ILE A 42 -9.31 1.07 1.95
N LYS A 43 -10.35 0.24 2.09
CA LYS A 43 -11.74 0.71 2.17
C LYS A 43 -11.88 1.72 3.31
N ARG A 44 -11.43 1.37 4.53
CA ARG A 44 -11.47 2.26 5.69
C ARG A 44 -10.76 3.59 5.43
N LYS A 45 -9.55 3.58 4.84
CA LYS A 45 -8.82 4.81 4.51
C LYS A 45 -9.54 5.65 3.45
N CYS A 46 -10.15 5.00 2.46
CA CYS A 46 -10.99 5.67 1.47
C CYS A 46 -12.19 6.35 2.13
N ASP A 47 -12.88 5.66 3.04
CA ASP A 47 -14.04 6.19 3.74
C ASP A 47 -13.65 7.37 4.65
N LEU A 48 -12.54 7.26 5.39
CA LEU A 48 -12.00 8.35 6.21
C LEU A 48 -11.67 9.60 5.38
N ALA A 49 -11.03 9.40 4.22
CA ALA A 49 -10.69 10.48 3.31
C ALA A 49 -11.94 11.11 2.65
N GLN A 50 -12.97 10.31 2.34
CA GLN A 50 -14.26 10.81 1.86
C GLN A 50 -14.96 11.67 2.92
N VAL A 51 -14.97 11.24 4.18
CA VAL A 51 -15.52 12.01 5.30
C VAL A 51 -14.78 13.34 5.46
N ALA A 52 -13.45 13.34 5.38
CA ALA A 52 -12.66 14.57 5.45
C ALA A 52 -13.01 15.55 4.32
N ILE A 53 -13.20 15.06 3.09
CA ILE A 53 -13.63 15.89 1.96
C ILE A 53 -15.06 16.40 2.12
N ALA A 54 -15.97 15.58 2.63
CA ALA A 54 -17.34 15.99 2.89
C ALA A 54 -17.41 17.14 3.91
N LYS A 55 -16.56 17.11 4.95
CA LYS A 55 -16.47 18.21 5.93
C LYS A 55 -16.03 19.54 5.30
N MET A 56 -15.24 19.50 4.23
CA MET A 56 -14.73 20.69 3.52
C MET A 56 -15.59 21.11 2.31
N THR A 57 -16.87 20.69 2.26
CA THR A 57 -17.79 20.98 1.15
C THR A 57 -17.84 22.44 0.71
N LYS A 58 -17.81 23.39 1.66
CA LYS A 58 -17.86 24.84 1.38
C LYS A 58 -16.68 25.28 0.51
N ILE A 59 -15.46 24.86 0.86
CA ILE A 59 -14.22 25.15 0.12
C ILE A 59 -14.28 24.60 -1.31
N TRP A 60 -14.78 23.38 -1.48
CA TRP A 60 -14.86 22.76 -2.80
C TRP A 60 -15.87 23.46 -3.72
N LYS A 61 -16.99 23.95 -3.15
CA LYS A 61 -18.05 24.64 -3.89
C LYS A 61 -17.69 26.08 -4.28
N ASP A 62 -16.84 26.73 -3.49
CA ASP A 62 -16.44 28.12 -3.70
C ASP A 62 -15.67 28.31 -5.02
N CYS A 63 -16.13 29.22 -5.89
CA CYS A 63 -15.49 29.53 -7.16
C CYS A 63 -14.31 30.52 -7.03
N GLN A 64 -14.25 31.29 -5.95
CA GLN A 64 -13.20 32.30 -5.74
C GLN A 64 -11.86 31.65 -5.37
N ILE A 65 -11.89 30.44 -4.81
CA ILE A 65 -10.68 29.71 -4.44
C ILE A 65 -10.04 29.10 -5.69
N LEU A 66 -8.80 29.52 -5.95
CA LEU A 66 -7.97 29.00 -7.04
C LEU A 66 -7.84 27.47 -6.98
N ARG A 67 -7.94 26.83 -8.15
CA ARG A 67 -7.80 25.36 -8.29
C ARG A 67 -6.47 24.84 -7.75
N ALA A 68 -5.40 25.60 -7.90
CA ALA A 68 -4.07 25.26 -7.37
C ALA A 68 -4.08 25.16 -5.83
N ILE A 69 -4.79 26.07 -5.14
CA ILE A 69 -4.92 26.04 -3.68
C ILE A 69 -5.74 24.82 -3.26
N LYS A 70 -6.85 24.53 -3.96
CA LYS A 70 -7.65 23.33 -3.67
C LYS A 70 -6.85 22.03 -3.87
N MET A 71 -6.04 21.95 -4.93
CA MET A 71 -5.13 20.81 -5.14
C MET A 71 -4.08 20.71 -4.03
N ARG A 72 -3.55 21.84 -3.55
CA ARG A 72 -2.63 21.87 -2.40
C ARG A 72 -3.31 21.31 -1.14
N LEU A 73 -4.55 21.70 -0.87
CA LEU A 73 -5.32 21.15 0.26
C LEU A 73 -5.53 19.64 0.15
N ILE A 74 -5.87 19.12 -1.03
CA ILE A 74 -5.99 17.67 -1.25
C ILE A 74 -4.66 16.96 -0.97
N ASN A 75 -3.56 17.49 -1.51
CA ASN A 75 -2.22 16.93 -1.30
C ASN A 75 -1.79 16.95 0.18
N CYS A 76 -2.17 17.98 0.94
CA CYS A 76 -1.74 18.17 2.33
C CYS A 76 -2.64 17.50 3.36
N LEU A 77 -3.95 17.35 3.09
CA LEU A 77 -4.92 16.90 4.09
C LEU A 77 -5.51 15.52 3.75
N ILE A 78 -5.72 15.23 2.47
CA ILE A 78 -6.45 14.03 2.04
C ILE A 78 -5.50 12.91 1.65
N PHE A 79 -4.49 13.21 0.83
CA PHE A 79 -3.51 12.21 0.41
C PHE A 79 -2.69 11.61 1.56
N PRO A 80 -2.34 12.33 2.64
CA PRO A 80 -1.69 11.71 3.80
C PRO A 80 -2.57 10.68 4.50
N ILE A 81 -3.90 10.87 4.54
CA ILE A 81 -4.83 9.87 5.09
C ILE A 81 -4.71 8.57 4.31
N LEU A 82 -4.68 8.64 2.97
CA LEU A 82 -4.58 7.47 2.09
C LEU A 82 -3.19 6.84 2.05
N THR A 83 -2.13 7.64 2.17
CA THR A 83 -0.74 7.14 2.06
C THR A 83 -0.15 6.73 3.41
N TYR A 84 -0.81 7.04 4.53
CA TYR A 84 -0.36 6.60 5.84
C TYR A 84 -0.29 5.08 5.93
N GLY A 85 0.90 4.56 6.27
CA GLY A 85 1.14 3.13 6.39
C GLY A 85 1.27 2.39 5.05
N CYS A 86 1.22 3.08 3.90
CA CYS A 86 1.22 2.39 2.61
C CYS A 86 2.54 1.67 2.26
N LYS A 87 3.62 1.94 3.01
CA LYS A 87 4.92 1.26 2.89
C LYS A 87 4.83 -0.23 3.23
N SER A 88 3.96 -0.62 4.17
CA SER A 88 3.76 -2.01 4.57
C SER A 88 2.69 -2.74 3.75
N TRP A 89 2.03 -2.03 2.83
CA TRP A 89 1.00 -2.59 1.98
C TRP A 89 1.59 -3.42 0.84
N THR A 90 0.90 -4.50 0.50
CA THR A 90 1.15 -5.26 -0.74
C THR A 90 -0.05 -5.04 -1.66
N LEU A 91 0.07 -4.12 -2.62
CA LEU A 91 -1.04 -3.73 -3.50
C LEU A 91 -1.12 -4.60 -4.76
N ILE A 92 -2.21 -5.35 -4.90
CA ILE A 92 -2.63 -6.02 -6.14
C ILE A 92 -3.28 -4.98 -7.05
N GLN A 93 -3.42 -5.32 -8.33
CA GLN A 93 -3.98 -4.45 -9.35
C GLN A 93 -5.41 -3.95 -9.02
N SER A 94 -6.24 -4.78 -8.39
CA SER A 94 -7.59 -4.43 -7.91
C SER A 94 -7.55 -3.27 -6.91
N GLU A 95 -6.67 -3.34 -5.92
CA GLU A 95 -6.52 -2.30 -4.92
C GLU A 95 -5.96 -1.00 -5.51
N ARG A 96 -5.00 -1.10 -6.43
CA ARG A 96 -4.47 0.08 -7.15
C ARG A 96 -5.57 0.84 -7.87
N ARG A 97 -6.45 0.13 -8.57
CA ARG A 97 -7.62 0.74 -9.23
C ARG A 97 -8.55 1.44 -8.25
N LYS A 98 -8.75 0.92 -7.03
CA LYS A 98 -9.55 1.57 -5.98
C LYS A 98 -8.91 2.87 -5.49
N VAL A 99 -7.59 2.87 -5.27
CA VAL A 99 -6.83 4.10 -4.92
C VAL A 99 -6.92 5.13 -6.05
N ASP A 100 -6.82 4.69 -7.30
CA ASP A 100 -6.95 5.56 -8.46
C ASP A 100 -8.37 6.14 -8.63
N ALA A 101 -9.40 5.33 -8.38
CA ALA A 101 -10.79 5.76 -8.42
C ALA A 101 -11.08 6.80 -7.34
N THR A 102 -10.55 6.62 -6.13
CA THR A 102 -10.73 7.61 -5.05
C THR A 102 -10.00 8.92 -5.32
N GLU A 103 -8.78 8.88 -5.86
CA GLU A 103 -8.11 10.09 -6.37
C GLU A 103 -8.99 10.83 -7.40
N MET A 104 -9.58 10.11 -8.35
CA MET A 104 -10.47 10.71 -9.36
C MET A 104 -11.75 11.28 -8.76
N PHE A 105 -12.34 10.62 -7.76
CA PHE A 105 -13.50 11.13 -7.04
C PHE A 105 -13.20 12.50 -6.41
N TYR A 106 -12.04 12.66 -5.77
CA TYR A 106 -11.63 13.93 -5.17
C TYR A 106 -11.36 15.02 -6.21
N CYS A 107 -10.67 14.69 -7.30
CA CYS A 107 -10.43 15.61 -8.40
C CYS A 107 -11.76 16.11 -9.02
N ARG A 108 -12.72 15.20 -9.27
CA ARG A 108 -14.04 15.55 -9.79
C ARG A 108 -14.83 16.42 -8.82
N ARG A 109 -14.80 16.07 -7.52
CA ARG A 109 -15.47 16.82 -6.46
C ARG A 109 -14.95 18.26 -6.36
N MET A 110 -13.64 18.44 -6.46
CA MET A 110 -12.97 19.73 -6.43
C MET A 110 -13.31 20.59 -7.65
N LEU A 111 -13.36 19.98 -8.84
CA LEU A 111 -13.71 20.64 -10.09
C LEU A 111 -15.21 20.82 -10.30
N ARG A 112 -16.05 20.32 -9.37
CA ARG A 112 -17.52 20.34 -9.46
C ARG A 112 -18.05 19.67 -10.74
N ILE A 113 -17.34 18.66 -11.24
CA ILE A 113 -17.73 17.92 -12.44
C ILE A 113 -18.89 17.01 -12.10
N SER A 114 -20.00 17.19 -12.81
CA SER A 114 -21.18 16.34 -12.71
C SER A 114 -20.94 15.01 -13.43
N TRP A 115 -21.77 14.00 -13.16
CA TRP A 115 -21.69 12.75 -13.92
C TRP A 115 -22.13 12.96 -15.39
N THR A 116 -23.03 13.91 -15.64
CA THR A 116 -23.57 14.25 -16.98
C THR A 116 -22.55 14.92 -17.89
N ASP A 117 -21.50 15.54 -17.34
CA ASP A 117 -20.47 16.23 -18.15
C ASP A 117 -19.64 15.25 -19.00
N ARG A 118 -19.72 13.94 -18.75
CA ARG A 118 -19.02 12.86 -19.49
C ARG A 118 -17.51 13.08 -19.73
N ARG A 119 -16.86 13.87 -18.86
CA ARG A 119 -15.42 14.17 -18.98
C ARG A 119 -14.58 12.93 -18.71
N THR A 120 -13.59 12.69 -19.56
CA THR A 120 -12.66 11.57 -19.41
C THR A 120 -11.67 11.81 -18.27
N ASN A 121 -11.25 10.73 -17.59
CA ASN A 121 -10.29 10.85 -16.48
C ASN A 121 -8.95 11.44 -16.93
N ASN A 122 -8.48 11.10 -18.13
CA ASN A 122 -7.24 11.63 -18.69
C ASN A 122 -7.29 13.15 -18.91
N LEU A 123 -8.43 13.68 -19.37
CA LEU A 123 -8.60 15.12 -19.56
C LEU A 123 -8.50 15.87 -18.22
N ILE A 124 -9.17 15.34 -17.19
CA ILE A 124 -9.13 15.91 -15.84
C ILE A 124 -7.70 15.95 -15.29
N LEU A 125 -6.94 14.86 -15.47
CA LEU A 125 -5.55 14.80 -14.99
C LEU A 125 -4.63 15.77 -15.71
N ARG A 126 -4.81 15.95 -17.02
CA ARG A 126 -4.06 16.94 -17.82
C ARG A 126 -4.38 18.37 -17.37
N GLU A 127 -5.66 18.68 -17.16
CA GLU A 127 -6.11 20.00 -16.68
C GLU A 127 -5.56 20.33 -15.29
N LEU A 128 -5.51 19.34 -14.40
CA LEU A 128 -4.94 19.48 -13.06
C LEU A 128 -3.41 19.38 -13.01
N LYS A 129 -2.76 19.17 -14.16
CA LYS A 129 -1.30 18.98 -14.27
C LYS A 129 -0.76 17.94 -13.28
N VAL A 130 -1.53 16.85 -13.07
CA VAL A 130 -1.10 15.76 -12.18
C VAL A 130 -0.05 14.93 -12.90
N SER A 131 1.21 15.09 -12.48
CA SER A 131 2.35 14.37 -13.08
C SER A 131 2.37 12.88 -12.74
N GLN A 132 1.89 12.51 -11.55
CA GLN A 132 1.95 11.14 -11.05
C GLN A 132 0.70 10.78 -10.25
N ARG A 133 0.08 9.66 -10.63
CA ARG A 133 -1.06 9.03 -9.94
C ARG A 133 -0.74 8.67 -8.50
N LEU A 134 -1.74 8.67 -7.64
CA LEU A 134 -1.59 8.33 -6.23
C LEU A 134 -1.11 6.88 -6.04
N SER A 135 -1.64 5.94 -6.83
CA SER A 135 -1.22 4.53 -6.82
C SER A 135 0.28 4.37 -7.14
N SER A 136 0.79 5.14 -8.11
CA SER A 136 2.21 5.17 -8.45
C SER A 136 3.06 5.78 -7.32
N LYS A 137 2.57 6.82 -6.62
CA LYS A 137 3.27 7.40 -5.46
C LYS A 137 3.40 6.38 -4.33
N VAL A 138 2.32 5.67 -4.03
CA VAL A 138 2.32 4.58 -3.03
C VAL A 138 3.34 3.51 -3.43
N HIS A 139 3.32 3.08 -4.69
CA HIS A 139 4.25 2.08 -5.18
C HIS A 139 5.72 2.51 -5.07
N LEU A 140 6.00 3.78 -5.42
CA LEU A 140 7.34 4.34 -5.26
C LEU A 140 7.79 4.34 -3.79
N GLN A 141 6.90 4.64 -2.85
CA GLN A 141 7.21 4.59 -1.42
C GLN A 141 7.49 3.15 -0.93
N GLN A 142 6.75 2.17 -1.44
CA GLN A 142 7.02 0.75 -1.18
C GLN A 142 8.40 0.34 -1.70
N LEU A 143 8.75 0.71 -2.94
CA LEU A 143 10.07 0.42 -3.51
C LEU A 143 11.20 1.12 -2.76
N LYS A 144 11.01 2.38 -2.36
CA LYS A 144 11.97 3.11 -1.52
C LYS A 144 12.20 2.42 -0.18
N TYR A 145 11.12 1.97 0.47
CA TYR A 145 11.20 1.23 1.73
C TYR A 145 11.88 -0.13 1.54
N PHE A 146 11.50 -0.88 0.51
CA PHE A 146 12.16 -2.13 0.15
C PHE A 146 13.68 -1.94 -0.05
N GLY A 147 14.08 -0.93 -0.82
CA GLY A 147 15.49 -0.61 -1.01
C GLY A 147 16.19 -0.20 0.28
N HIS A 148 15.50 0.50 1.18
CA HIS A 148 16.03 0.83 2.51
C HIS A 148 16.26 -0.43 3.36
N VAL A 149 15.31 -1.35 3.40
CA VAL A 149 15.45 -2.62 4.13
C VAL A 149 16.57 -3.48 3.54
N MET A 150 16.74 -3.51 2.22
CA MET A 150 17.82 -4.28 1.57
C MET A 150 19.22 -3.73 1.85
N ARG A 151 19.34 -2.42 2.10
CA ARG A 151 20.60 -1.77 2.49
C ARG A 151 20.90 -1.86 3.99
N ALA A 152 19.92 -2.20 4.83
CA ALA A 152 20.13 -2.39 6.26
C ALA A 152 20.99 -3.62 6.55
N ASN A 153 21.56 -3.71 7.76
CA ASN A 153 22.40 -4.83 8.20
C ASN A 153 21.72 -6.19 7.93
N THR A 154 22.49 -7.23 7.62
CA THR A 154 22.01 -8.59 7.36
C THR A 154 21.28 -9.20 8.54
N GLU A 155 21.59 -8.76 9.76
CA GLU A 155 20.92 -9.18 11.00
C GLU A 155 19.57 -8.47 11.23
N ASN A 156 19.22 -7.48 10.41
CA ASN A 156 17.93 -6.82 10.53
C ASN A 156 16.78 -7.82 10.27
N MET A 157 15.92 -7.99 11.26
CA MET A 157 14.74 -8.86 11.20
C MET A 157 13.86 -8.59 9.98
N GLU A 158 13.70 -7.33 9.56
CA GLU A 158 12.90 -6.98 8.39
C GLU A 158 13.52 -7.53 7.11
N ARG A 159 14.85 -7.46 6.99
CA ARG A 159 15.61 -7.98 5.85
C ARG A 159 15.58 -9.51 5.83
N LEU A 160 15.75 -10.17 6.98
CA LEU A 160 15.65 -11.63 7.11
C LEU A 160 14.27 -12.14 6.70
N LYS A 161 13.21 -11.48 7.19
CA LYS A 161 11.80 -11.80 6.82
C LYS A 161 11.56 -11.64 5.33
N LEU A 162 12.01 -10.53 4.71
CA LEU A 162 11.85 -10.32 3.26
C LEU A 162 12.65 -11.32 2.42
N GLN A 163 13.85 -11.71 2.86
CA GLN A 163 14.68 -12.70 2.16
C GLN A 163 14.20 -14.15 2.35
N GLY A 164 13.25 -14.39 3.27
CA GLY A 164 12.80 -15.74 3.61
C GLY A 164 13.90 -16.60 4.24
N LYS A 165 14.96 -15.99 4.76
CA LYS A 165 15.96 -16.67 5.61
C LYS A 165 15.39 -16.80 7.01
N VAL A 166 14.41 -17.67 7.16
CA VAL A 166 13.98 -18.12 8.47
C VAL A 166 14.92 -19.25 8.86
N GLU A 167 15.58 -19.15 10.01
CA GLU A 167 16.36 -20.25 10.56
C GLU A 167 15.43 -21.46 10.75
N GLY A 168 15.72 -22.54 10.04
CA GLY A 168 14.92 -23.76 10.06
C GLY A 168 15.46 -24.81 9.10
N ARG A 169 15.48 -26.08 9.53
CA ARG A 169 15.79 -27.21 8.65
C ARG A 169 14.66 -27.38 7.63
N ARG A 170 15.00 -27.39 6.34
CA ARG A 170 14.06 -27.73 5.27
C ARG A 170 13.66 -29.21 5.34
N SER A 171 12.38 -29.51 5.19
CA SER A 171 11.89 -30.87 4.94
C SER A 171 12.35 -31.34 3.55
N ARG A 172 12.87 -32.56 3.45
CA ARG A 172 13.27 -33.17 2.16
C ARG A 172 12.05 -33.24 1.22
N GLY A 173 12.23 -32.87 -0.05
CA GLY A 173 11.24 -33.06 -1.13
C GLY A 173 10.49 -31.83 -1.64
N ARG A 174 10.63 -30.64 -1.03
CA ARG A 174 10.00 -29.41 -1.54
C ARG A 174 10.85 -28.76 -2.64
N SER A 175 10.30 -28.61 -3.84
CA SER A 175 10.97 -27.94 -4.97
C SER A 175 11.42 -26.52 -4.59
N PRO A 176 12.61 -26.06 -5.06
CA PRO A 176 13.11 -24.72 -4.75
C PRO A 176 12.12 -23.65 -5.24
N THR A 177 11.68 -22.76 -4.34
CA THR A 177 11.03 -21.51 -4.75
C THR A 177 12.05 -20.71 -5.56
N ARG A 178 11.73 -20.44 -6.83
CA ARG A 178 12.58 -19.71 -7.79
C ARG A 178 12.73 -18.24 -7.36
N SER A 179 13.68 -17.96 -6.46
CA SER A 179 14.14 -16.61 -6.16
C SER A 179 15.59 -16.59 -5.65
N SER A 180 16.47 -17.35 -6.28
CA SER A 180 17.92 -17.30 -5.98
C SER A 180 18.83 -17.52 -7.19
N SER A 181 18.30 -17.54 -8.42
CA SER A 181 19.11 -17.85 -9.61
C SER A 181 19.71 -16.63 -10.32
N SER A 182 19.48 -15.39 -9.88
CA SER A 182 20.03 -14.21 -10.57
C SER A 182 21.22 -13.54 -9.88
N SER A 183 21.58 -13.90 -8.64
CA SER A 183 22.72 -13.27 -7.93
C SER A 183 23.94 -14.17 -7.79
N ARG A 184 24.01 -15.27 -8.55
CA ARG A 184 25.16 -16.20 -8.56
C ARG A 184 25.83 -16.28 -9.94
N ALA A 185 25.77 -15.18 -10.70
CA ALA A 185 26.54 -14.98 -11.92
C ALA A 185 27.59 -13.89 -11.68
N THR A 186 28.53 -14.18 -10.79
CA THR A 186 29.88 -13.59 -10.87
C THR A 186 30.76 -14.66 -11.49
N PRO A 187 31.32 -14.47 -12.70
CA PRO A 187 32.33 -15.37 -13.21
C PRO A 187 33.58 -15.17 -12.34
N SER A 188 33.85 -16.12 -11.44
CA SER A 188 35.19 -16.30 -10.90
C SER A 188 36.10 -16.66 -12.06
N GLY A 189 37.13 -15.84 -12.30
CA GLY A 189 37.99 -15.93 -13.46
C GLY A 189 38.84 -17.20 -13.52
N ASP A 190 39.07 -17.66 -14.74
CA ASP A 190 40.20 -18.47 -15.14
C ASP A 190 40.84 -17.78 -16.35
N TRP A 191 41.88 -16.99 -16.12
CA TRP A 191 42.81 -16.59 -17.17
C TRP A 191 44.11 -17.34 -16.88
N LYS A 192 44.27 -18.51 -17.52
CA LYS A 192 45.59 -19.13 -17.66
C LYS A 192 46.26 -18.56 -18.91
N SER A 193 47.44 -18.02 -18.70
CA SER A 193 48.44 -17.62 -19.67
C SER A 193 48.83 -18.76 -20.61
N SER A 194 48.80 -18.50 -21.92
CA SER A 194 49.72 -19.01 -22.96
C SER A 194 49.62 -18.09 -24.17
#